data_AF-A0A5R8L487-F1
#
_entry.id   AF-A0A5R8L487-F1
#
_cell.length_a   1.000
_cell.length_b   1.000
_cell.length_c   1.000
_cell.angle_alpha   90.00
_cell.angle_beta   90.00
_cell.angle_gamma   90.00
#
_symmetry.space_group_name_H-M   'P 1'
#
loop_
_entity.id
_entity.type
_entity.pdbx_description
1 polymer ?
#
loop_
_entity_poly.entity_id
_entity_poly.type
_entity_poly.pdbx_seq_one_letter_code
_entity_poly.pdbx_strand_id
1 'polypeptide(L)'
;MPTDDRVVHADDPEKEVSGMSEFDVRPPGRARRCGFAWCTTRHGETAHPDDEAHRSDGVAFSARVRAVDERGPGVDAEVEVGLLRRVTDQDTWLVIESAGGTGLALTLEGARELRRMLDGDPQVRTALSS
;
A
#
# COMPACT_ATOMS: atom_id res chain seq x y z
N MET A 1 -39.38 -65.78 4.46
CA MET A 1 -38.89 -64.39 4.41
C MET A 1 -39.25 -63.75 5.74
N PRO A 2 -38.34 -63.80 6.72
CA PRO A 2 -38.42 -63.04 7.97
C PRO A 2 -37.81 -61.65 7.75
N THR A 3 -38.18 -60.71 8.62
CA THR A 3 -37.35 -59.65 9.24
C THR A 3 -38.31 -58.57 9.76
N ASP A 4 -38.15 -57.97 10.92
CA ASP A 4 -37.54 -58.30 12.20
C ASP A 4 -38.00 -57.14 13.09
N ASP A 5 -38.24 -57.44 14.36
CA ASP A 5 -38.62 -56.47 15.37
C ASP A 5 -37.36 -55.78 15.93
N ARG A 6 -37.51 -54.49 16.27
CA ARG A 6 -36.69 -53.69 17.21
C ARG A 6 -35.26 -53.29 16.82
N VAL A 7 -35.03 -51.97 16.76
CA VAL A 7 -33.97 -51.30 17.55
C VAL A 7 -34.46 -49.92 18.00
N VAL A 8 -34.39 -49.67 19.30
CA VAL A 8 -34.48 -48.34 19.93
C VAL A 8 -33.08 -47.73 19.84
N HIS A 9 -32.93 -46.57 19.21
CA HIS A 9 -31.79 -45.69 19.44
C HIS A 9 -32.31 -44.34 19.92
N ALA A 10 -32.14 -44.11 21.21
CA ALA A 10 -32.02 -42.77 21.75
C ALA A 10 -30.61 -42.28 21.39
N ASP A 11 -30.50 -41.10 20.80
CA ASP A 11 -29.29 -40.25 20.72
C ASP A 11 -29.80 -38.84 20.32
N ASP A 12 -30.14 -37.99 21.29
CA ASP A 12 -29.31 -36.96 21.94
C ASP A 12 -29.48 -35.59 21.23
N PRO A 13 -29.70 -34.49 22.00
CA PRO A 13 -30.15 -33.21 21.48
C PRO A 13 -28.98 -32.38 20.97
N GLU A 14 -29.32 -31.35 20.20
CA GLU A 14 -28.54 -30.12 20.03
C GLU A 14 -27.06 -30.32 19.68
N LYS A 15 -26.76 -30.23 18.37
CA LYS A 15 -25.38 -29.95 17.93
C LYS A 15 -24.97 -28.59 18.49
N GLU A 16 -24.36 -28.62 19.66
CA GLU A 16 -23.55 -27.55 20.21
C GLU A 16 -22.51 -27.16 19.17
N VAL A 17 -22.44 -25.86 18.91
CA VAL A 17 -21.41 -25.21 18.11
C VAL A 17 -20.13 -25.24 18.95
N SER A 18 -19.46 -26.39 18.94
CA SER A 18 -18.27 -26.62 19.75
C SER A 18 -17.12 -25.75 19.26
N GLY A 19 -16.73 -24.79 20.10
CA GLY A 19 -15.35 -24.31 20.19
C GLY A 19 -14.94 -23.17 19.28
N MET A 20 -15.59 -22.00 19.37
CA MET A 20 -14.80 -20.76 19.30
C MET A 20 -13.92 -20.74 20.54
N SER A 21 -12.66 -21.18 20.42
CA SER A 21 -11.69 -20.98 21.48
C SER A 21 -11.47 -19.47 21.63
N GLU A 22 -12.08 -18.87 22.65
CA GLU A 22 -11.91 -17.47 23.09
C GLU A 22 -10.47 -17.14 23.56
N PHE A 23 -9.48 -17.95 23.18
CA PHE A 23 -8.09 -17.83 23.61
C PHE A 23 -7.08 -17.58 22.50
N ASP A 24 -7.51 -17.34 21.26
CA ASP A 24 -6.63 -16.77 20.22
C ASP A 24 -6.86 -15.27 20.00
N VAL A 25 -7.40 -14.58 21.01
CA VAL A 25 -7.14 -13.14 21.16
C VAL A 25 -5.68 -13.02 21.56
N ARG A 26 -4.79 -13.06 20.57
CA ARG A 26 -3.40 -12.63 20.73
C ARG A 26 -3.44 -11.31 21.50
N PRO A 27 -2.67 -11.16 22.60
CA PRO A 27 -2.61 -9.89 23.31
C PRO A 27 -2.31 -8.80 22.28
N PRO A 28 -2.86 -7.57 22.40
CA PRO A 28 -2.57 -6.48 21.47
C PRO A 28 -1.06 -6.28 21.49
N GLY A 29 -0.42 -6.93 20.53
CA GLY A 29 1.02 -7.10 20.49
C GLY A 29 1.55 -5.75 20.11
N ARG A 30 2.01 -5.01 21.12
CA ARG A 30 2.90 -3.84 21.06
C ARG A 30 3.12 -3.43 19.61
N ALA A 31 2.27 -2.53 19.09
CA ALA A 31 2.13 -2.23 17.66
C ALA A 31 3.41 -2.56 16.91
N ARG A 32 3.43 -3.70 16.21
CA ARG A 32 4.62 -4.12 15.47
C ARG A 32 5.01 -2.93 14.61
N ARG A 33 6.22 -2.41 14.81
CA ARG A 33 6.74 -1.33 13.95
C ARG A 33 6.58 -1.82 12.51
N CYS A 34 6.09 -0.93 11.65
CA CYS A 34 5.92 -1.24 10.23
C CYS A 34 7.18 -1.95 9.70
N GLY A 35 6.99 -3.01 8.89
CA GLY A 35 8.11 -3.72 8.27
C GLY A 35 8.96 -2.84 7.34
N PHE A 36 8.42 -1.69 6.94
CA PHE A 36 9.08 -0.71 6.09
C PHE A 36 9.63 0.46 6.93
N ALA A 37 10.96 0.57 7.01
CA ALA A 37 11.63 1.61 7.79
C ALA A 37 11.33 3.05 7.33
N TRP A 38 10.85 3.22 6.10
CA TRP A 38 10.46 4.50 5.52
C TRP A 38 8.98 4.85 5.71
N CYS A 39 8.16 3.91 6.19
CA CYS A 39 6.72 4.11 6.33
C CYS A 39 6.42 4.98 7.55
N THR A 40 5.59 5.99 7.34
CA THR A 40 5.10 6.91 8.38
C THR A 40 3.58 6.82 8.55
N THR A 41 2.90 5.96 7.79
CA THR A 41 1.49 5.61 8.02
C THR A 41 1.28 5.15 9.46
N ARG A 42 0.25 5.70 10.10
CA ARG A 42 -0.17 5.29 11.44
C ARG A 42 -0.98 3.99 11.36
N HIS A 43 -0.31 2.88 11.65
CA HIS A 43 -0.91 1.55 11.57
C HIS A 43 -1.68 1.12 12.83
N GLY A 44 -2.71 0.29 12.64
CA GLY A 44 -3.34 -0.50 13.71
C GLY A 44 -4.54 0.15 14.39
N GLU A 45 -5.19 1.14 13.77
CA GLU A 45 -6.43 1.72 14.30
C GLU A 45 -7.68 0.90 13.92
N THR A 46 -7.69 0.26 12.75
CA THR A 46 -8.85 -0.53 12.27
C THR A 46 -8.49 -1.71 11.35
N ALA A 47 -7.24 -1.83 10.88
CA ALA A 47 -6.76 -2.89 10.00
C ALA A 47 -5.47 -3.52 10.55
N HIS A 48 -5.12 -4.72 10.07
CA HIS A 48 -3.80 -5.28 10.37
C HIS A 48 -2.73 -4.39 9.70
N PRO A 49 -1.58 -4.10 10.35
CA PRO A 49 -0.54 -3.25 9.77
C PRO A 49 -0.04 -3.68 8.39
N ASP A 50 -0.10 -4.98 8.07
CA ASP A 50 0.28 -5.54 6.77
C ASP A 50 -0.82 -5.38 5.70
N ASP A 51 -2.05 -5.03 6.10
CA ASP A 51 -3.22 -4.81 5.24
C ASP A 51 -3.46 -3.31 4.98
N GLU A 52 -2.54 -2.46 5.40
CA GLU A 52 -2.62 -1.02 5.19
C GLU A 52 -1.67 -0.56 4.09
N ALA A 53 -2.03 0.52 3.39
CA ALA A 53 -1.09 1.15 2.47
C ALA A 53 0.05 1.80 3.26
N HIS A 54 1.28 1.54 2.85
CA HIS A 54 2.47 2.12 3.43
C HIS A 54 2.88 3.35 2.62
N ARG A 55 2.96 4.50 3.28
CA ARG A 55 3.39 5.77 2.68
C ARG A 55 4.51 6.40 3.52
N SER A 56 5.49 7.02 2.87
CA SER A 56 6.46 7.91 3.54
C SER A 56 5.90 9.32 3.72
N ASP A 57 6.50 10.14 4.57
CA ASP A 57 6.11 11.57 4.68
C ASP A 57 6.21 12.35 3.36
N GLY A 58 7.06 11.90 2.44
CA GLY A 58 7.27 12.55 1.16
C GLY A 58 7.98 13.90 1.29
N VAL A 59 8.23 14.53 0.14
CA VAL A 59 8.74 15.89 0.03
C VAL A 59 7.88 16.63 -0.97
N ALA A 60 7.27 17.73 -0.53
CA ALA A 60 6.43 18.58 -1.35
C ALA A 60 7.19 19.82 -1.84
N PHE A 61 6.91 20.25 -3.07
CA PHE A 61 7.39 21.51 -3.63
C PHE A 61 6.36 22.10 -4.59
N SER A 62 6.32 23.43 -4.69
CA SER A 62 5.49 24.11 -5.69
C SER A 62 6.16 24.08 -7.06
N ALA A 63 5.40 23.69 -8.08
CA ALA A 63 5.87 23.65 -9.46
C ALA A 63 4.78 24.09 -10.43
N ARG A 64 5.20 24.58 -11.60
CA ARG A 64 4.29 24.77 -12.73
C ARG A 64 4.25 23.49 -13.54
N VAL A 65 3.08 22.86 -13.62
CA VAL A 65 2.86 21.56 -14.24
C VAL A 65 1.88 21.65 -15.41
N ARG A 66 1.98 20.71 -16.34
CA ARG A 66 1.01 20.49 -17.42
C ARG A 66 1.11 19.05 -17.90
N ALA A 67 0.04 18.53 -18.51
CA ALA A 67 0.14 17.25 -19.21
C ALA A 67 1.03 17.38 -20.46
N VAL A 68 1.64 16.27 -20.89
CA VAL A 68 2.61 16.26 -22.01
C VAL A 68 1.95 16.66 -23.34
N ASP A 69 0.68 16.34 -23.51
CA ASP A 69 -0.14 16.63 -24.68
C ASP A 69 -0.84 18.01 -24.62
N GLU A 70 -0.80 18.70 -23.49
CA GLU A 70 -1.37 20.03 -23.33
C GLU A 70 -0.46 21.15 -23.88
N ARG A 71 -1.09 22.15 -24.49
CA ARG A 71 -0.44 23.40 -24.90
C ARG A 71 -0.74 24.49 -23.89
N GLY A 72 0.19 25.44 -23.77
CA GLY A 72 0.01 26.63 -22.95
C GLY A 72 0.94 26.69 -21.73
N PRO A 73 0.67 27.63 -20.81
CA PRO A 73 1.59 27.97 -19.73
C PRO A 73 1.68 26.91 -18.62
N GLY A 74 0.70 26.00 -18.52
CA GLY A 74 0.55 25.10 -17.38
C GLY A 74 -0.12 25.76 -16.18
N VAL A 75 -0.25 25.02 -15.09
CA VAL A 75 -0.89 25.43 -13.84
C VAL A 75 0.09 25.30 -12.68
N ASP A 76 0.04 26.22 -11.73
CA ASP A 76 0.83 26.10 -10.50
C ASP A 76 0.17 25.07 -9.58
N ALA A 77 0.94 24.08 -9.14
CA ALA A 77 0.47 22.99 -8.30
C ALA A 77 1.53 22.60 -7.26
N GLU A 78 1.08 22.01 -6.17
CA GLU A 78 1.96 21.31 -5.24
C GLU A 78 2.22 19.89 -5.78
N VAL A 79 3.50 19.55 -5.86
CA VAL A 79 3.99 18.23 -6.28
C VAL A 79 4.63 17.56 -5.08
N GLU A 80 4.20 16.34 -4.78
CA GLU A 80 4.75 15.49 -3.73
C GLU A 80 5.57 14.35 -4.35
N VAL A 81 6.78 14.12 -3.82
CA VAL A 81 7.60 12.96 -4.12
C VAL A 81 7.71 12.08 -2.88
N GLY A 82 7.31 10.82 -2.98
CA GLY A 82 7.29 9.92 -1.84
C GLY A 82 7.43 8.44 -2.22
N LEU A 83 7.36 7.58 -1.20
CA LEU A 83 7.30 6.14 -1.35
C LEU A 83 5.90 5.62 -1.04
N LEU A 84 5.43 4.68 -1.86
CA LEU A 84 4.13 4.03 -1.72
C LEU A 84 4.30 2.51 -1.88
N ARG A 85 3.64 1.76 -1.01
CA ARG A 85 3.40 0.33 -1.22
C ARG A 85 2.00 -0.01 -0.72
N ARG A 86 1.11 -0.38 -1.62
CA ARG A 86 -0.21 -0.91 -1.29
C ARG A 86 -0.10 -2.39 -0.96
N VAL A 87 -1.13 -2.93 -0.31
CA VAL A 87 -1.22 -4.34 0.09
C VAL A 87 -1.04 -5.29 -1.11
N THR A 88 -1.59 -4.91 -2.27
CA THR A 88 -1.52 -5.69 -3.50
C THR A 88 -0.22 -5.51 -4.27
N ASP A 89 0.62 -4.55 -3.87
CA ASP A 89 1.85 -4.25 -4.59
C ASP A 89 2.94 -5.25 -4.22
N GLN A 90 3.60 -5.78 -5.25
CA GLN A 90 4.79 -6.61 -5.07
C GLN A 90 6.04 -5.75 -4.80
N ASP A 91 6.02 -4.50 -5.25
CA ASP A 91 7.14 -3.56 -5.17
C ASP A 91 6.82 -2.33 -4.33
N THR A 92 7.87 -1.68 -3.84
CA THR A 92 7.78 -0.30 -3.37
C THR A 92 7.95 0.62 -4.56
N TRP A 93 7.05 1.60 -4.67
CA TRP A 93 7.02 2.56 -5.74
C TRP A 93 7.50 3.93 -5.24
N LEU A 94 8.34 4.60 -6.02
CA LEU A 94 8.51 6.04 -5.91
C LEU A 94 7.35 6.70 -6.66
N VAL A 95 6.59 7.53 -5.96
CA VAL A 95 5.45 8.25 -6.52
C VAL A 95 5.80 9.73 -6.64
N ILE A 96 5.42 10.33 -7.76
CA ILE A 96 5.46 11.77 -8.01
C ILE A 96 4.01 12.15 -8.32
N GLU A 97 3.35 12.84 -7.40
CA GLU A 97 1.91 13.12 -7.46
C GLU A 97 1.69 14.63 -7.41
N SER A 98 0.70 15.11 -8.16
CA SER A 98 0.18 16.47 -8.02
C SER A 98 -1.23 16.44 -7.43
N ALA A 99 -1.61 17.50 -6.71
CA ALA A 99 -2.95 17.60 -6.10
C ALA A 99 -4.12 17.48 -7.10
N GLY A 100 -3.87 17.60 -8.41
CA GLY A 100 -4.83 17.39 -9.49
C GLY A 100 -5.01 15.93 -9.95
N GLY A 101 -4.42 14.96 -9.24
CA GLY A 101 -4.59 13.52 -9.54
C GLY A 101 -3.76 13.00 -10.71
N THR A 102 -2.90 13.84 -11.30
CA THR A 102 -1.89 13.38 -12.26
C THR A 102 -0.66 12.94 -11.47
N GLY A 103 -0.16 11.74 -11.74
CA GLY A 103 1.03 11.22 -11.07
C GLY A 103 1.74 10.13 -11.85
N LEU A 104 2.99 9.89 -11.46
CA LEU A 104 3.85 8.84 -11.99
C LEU A 104 4.31 7.96 -10.83
N ALA A 105 4.18 6.65 -11.00
CA ALA A 105 4.76 5.67 -10.09
C ALA A 105 5.88 4.91 -10.81
N LEU A 106 7.06 4.86 -10.20
CA LEU A 106 8.21 4.11 -10.69
C LEU A 106 8.62 3.06 -9.67
N THR A 107 9.03 1.88 -10.14
CA THR A 107 9.76 0.96 -9.25
C THR A 107 11.03 1.65 -8.74
N LEU A 108 11.59 1.17 -7.62
CA LEU A 108 12.85 1.73 -7.11
C LEU A 108 14.00 1.58 -8.12
N GLU A 109 13.98 0.55 -8.98
CA GLU A 109 14.93 0.41 -10.07
C GLU A 109 14.74 1.51 -11.13
N GLY A 110 13.51 1.73 -11.59
CA GLY A 110 13.18 2.79 -12.55
C GLY A 110 13.51 4.18 -12.00
N ALA A 111 13.25 4.43 -10.71
CA ALA A 111 13.62 5.69 -10.07
C ALA A 111 15.15 5.92 -10.02
N ARG A 112 15.94 4.87 -9.80
CA ARG A 112 17.41 4.95 -9.87
C ARG A 112 17.89 5.25 -11.29
N GLU A 113 17.23 4.68 -12.30
CA GLU A 113 17.52 4.97 -13.71
C GLU A 113 17.15 6.42 -14.05
N LEU A 114 15.97 6.89 -13.63
CA LEU A 114 15.58 8.29 -13.79
C LEU A 114 16.63 9.23 -13.19
N ARG A 115 17.07 8.98 -11.94
CA ARG A 115 18.15 9.75 -11.32
C ARG A 115 19.42 9.75 -12.17
N ARG A 116 19.86 8.58 -12.65
CA ARG A 116 21.03 8.47 -13.53
C ARG A 116 20.87 9.28 -14.81
N MET A 117 19.68 9.32 -15.41
CA MET A 117 19.41 10.06 -16.64
C MET A 117 19.38 11.57 -16.41
N LEU A 118 18.73 12.04 -15.35
CA LEU A 118 18.72 13.45 -14.95
C LEU A 118 20.14 13.96 -14.68
N ASP A 119 20.96 13.14 -14.01
CA ASP A 119 22.33 13.49 -13.66
C ASP A 119 23.32 13.24 -14.80
N GLY A 120 22.99 12.36 -15.76
CA GLY A 120 23.91 11.77 -16.74
C GLY A 120 23.81 12.36 -18.13
N ASP A 121 22.61 12.76 -18.56
CA ASP A 121 22.37 13.33 -19.88
C ASP A 121 22.87 14.80 -19.93
N PRO A 122 23.79 15.15 -20.85
CA PRO A 122 24.33 16.51 -20.92
C PRO A 122 23.28 17.59 -21.23
N GLN A 123 22.28 17.27 -22.06
CA GLN A 123 21.24 18.22 -22.45
C GLN A 123 20.32 18.51 -21.25
N VAL A 124 19.87 17.46 -20.56
CA VAL A 124 19.03 17.59 -19.35
C VAL A 124 19.78 18.31 -18.25
N ARG A 125 21.03 17.90 -17.96
CA ARG A 125 21.84 18.51 -16.90
C ARG A 125 22.05 20.01 -17.15
N THR A 126 22.33 20.39 -18.39
CA THR A 126 22.48 21.81 -18.76
C THR A 126 21.17 22.57 -18.51
N ALA A 127 20.03 22.01 -18.93
CA ALA A 127 18.72 22.63 -18.71
C ALA A 127 18.36 22.78 -17.22
N LEU A 128 18.78 21.85 -16.35
CA LEU A 128 18.54 21.89 -14.90
C LEU A 128 19.51 22.78 -14.11
N SER A 129 20.65 23.16 -14.71
CA SER A 129 21.68 23.99 -14.07
C SER A 129 21.60 25.48 -14.43
N SER A 130 20.63 25.84 -15.27
CA SER A 130 20.41 27.20 -15.82
C SER A 130 19.49 28.01 -14.94
#